data_AF-A0A3M6JZJ0-F1
#
_entry.id   AF-A0A3M6JZJ0-F1
#
_cell.length_a   1.000
_cell.length_b   1.000
_cell.length_c   1.000
_cell.angle_alpha   90.00
_cell.angle_beta   90.00
_cell.angle_gamma   90.00
#
_symmetry.space_group_name_H-M   'P 1'
#
loop_
_entity.id
_entity.type
_entity.pdbx_description
1 polymer ?
#
loop_
_entity_poly.entity_id
_entity_poly.type
_entity_poly.pdbx_seq_one_letter_code
_entity_poly.pdbx_strand_id
1 'polypeptide(L)'
;MKKVLVGFFALSLLFFSPEVFGQESFQEVGQKSVTITINNEGNVKVIHELRNSKDPSQLTFVDGVVSNVKFMKLGIEESVPEAEGMKNIVLLPNQGNLIVTYDLN
;
A
#
# COMPACT_ATOMS: atom_id res chain seq x y z
N MET A 1 -24.57 -20.74 -44.83
CA MET A 1 -23.67 -21.46 -43.89
C MET A 1 -22.44 -20.64 -43.48
N LYS A 2 -21.61 -20.12 -44.41
CA LYS A 2 -20.41 -19.33 -44.07
C LYS A 2 -20.65 -18.11 -43.15
N LYS A 3 -21.72 -17.33 -43.38
CA LYS A 3 -22.04 -16.13 -42.57
C LYS A 3 -22.39 -16.44 -41.10
N VAL A 4 -23.00 -17.60 -40.85
CA VAL A 4 -23.36 -18.06 -39.51
C VAL A 4 -22.11 -18.50 -38.75
N LEU A 5 -21.18 -19.18 -39.44
CA LEU A 5 -19.91 -19.61 -38.87
C LEU A 5 -19.04 -18.42 -38.42
N VAL A 6 -19.00 -17.36 -39.22
CA VAL A 6 -18.25 -16.13 -38.91
C VAL A 6 -18.87 -15.40 -37.71
N GLY A 7 -20.21 -15.33 -37.64
CA GLY A 7 -20.90 -14.76 -36.49
C GLY A 7 -20.66 -15.54 -35.19
N PHE A 8 -20.64 -16.88 -35.27
CA PHE A 8 -20.36 -17.74 -34.12
C PHE A 8 -18.91 -17.59 -33.63
N PHE A 9 -17.96 -17.47 -34.55
CA PHE A 9 -16.54 -17.25 -34.23
C PHE A 9 -16.29 -15.88 -33.60
N ALA A 10 -16.98 -14.84 -34.08
CA ALA A 10 -16.91 -13.51 -33.48
C ALA A 10 -17.53 -13.49 -32.06
N LEU A 11 -18.62 -14.21 -31.86
CA LEU A 11 -19.28 -14.32 -30.56
C LEU A 11 -18.42 -15.11 -29.56
N SER A 12 -17.72 -16.15 -29.99
CA SER A 12 -16.85 -16.93 -29.10
C SER A 12 -15.67 -16.11 -28.58
N LEU A 13 -15.09 -15.23 -29.39
CA LEU A 13 -13.96 -14.38 -28.97
C LEU A 13 -14.30 -13.43 -27.81
N LEU A 14 -15.58 -13.04 -27.68
CA LEU A 14 -16.04 -12.20 -26.56
C LEU A 14 -16.16 -12.96 -25.24
N PHE A 15 -16.31 -14.29 -25.27
CA PHE A 15 -16.39 -15.14 -24.08
C PHE A 15 -15.03 -15.69 -23.63
N PHE A 16 -13.99 -15.58 -24.46
CA PHE A 16 -12.63 -16.04 -24.16
C PHE A 16 -11.64 -14.92 -23.86
N SER A 17 -12.10 -13.68 -23.65
CA SER A 17 -11.20 -12.66 -23.10
C SER A 17 -10.85 -13.06 -21.67
N PRO A 18 -9.57 -13.31 -21.34
CA PRO A 18 -9.19 -13.48 -19.96
C PRO A 18 -9.54 -12.19 -19.24
N GLU A 19 -10.41 -12.27 -18.22
CA GLU A 19 -10.57 -11.21 -17.25
C GLU A 19 -9.22 -11.09 -16.52
N VAL A 20 -8.34 -10.24 -17.05
CA VAL A 20 -7.11 -9.87 -16.36
C VAL A 20 -7.56 -8.98 -15.21
N PHE A 21 -7.78 -9.59 -14.04
CA PHE A 21 -7.86 -8.87 -12.79
C PHE A 21 -6.50 -8.19 -12.58
N GLY A 22 -6.36 -6.97 -13.09
CA GLY A 22 -5.24 -6.07 -12.82
C GLY A 22 -5.33 -5.56 -11.38
N GLN A 23 -5.41 -6.46 -10.41
CA GLN A 23 -5.19 -6.10 -9.02
C GLN A 23 -3.67 -6.07 -8.85
N GLU A 24 -3.07 -4.89 -9.00
CA GLU A 24 -1.67 -4.68 -8.65
C GLU A 24 -1.53 -4.88 -7.14
N SER A 25 -1.24 -6.12 -6.76
CA SER A 25 -0.84 -6.48 -5.40
C SER A 25 0.61 -6.04 -5.23
N PHE A 26 0.83 -4.88 -4.62
CA PHE A 26 2.16 -4.52 -4.16
C PHE A 26 2.63 -5.52 -3.11
N GLN A 27 3.93 -5.85 -3.13
CA GLN A 27 4.52 -6.65 -2.07
C GLN A 27 4.53 -5.84 -0.77
N GLU A 28 4.18 -6.47 0.36
CA GLU A 28 4.30 -5.80 1.67
C GLU A 28 5.77 -5.44 1.95
N VAL A 29 5.99 -4.22 2.43
CA VAL A 29 7.33 -3.70 2.72
C VAL A 29 7.97 -4.52 3.85
N GLY A 30 9.26 -4.81 3.69
CA GLY A 30 10.03 -5.47 4.75
C GLY A 30 10.14 -4.55 5.97
N GLN A 31 9.54 -4.94 7.08
CA GLN A 31 9.61 -4.18 8.33
C GLN A 31 10.75 -4.71 9.21
N LYS A 32 11.54 -3.81 9.79
CA LYS A 32 12.58 -4.14 10.78
C LYS A 32 11.98 -4.22 12.18
N SER A 33 11.11 -3.27 12.52
CA SER A 33 10.37 -3.24 13.79
C SER A 33 9.10 -2.43 13.64
N VAL A 34 8.13 -2.73 14.51
CA VAL A 34 6.94 -1.92 14.74
C VAL A 34 6.85 -1.67 16.23
N THR A 35 6.77 -0.39 16.60
CA THR A 35 6.62 0.04 17.99
C THR A 35 5.28 0.74 18.12
N ILE A 36 4.46 0.26 19.05
CA ILE A 36 3.18 0.85 19.39
C ILE A 36 3.28 1.34 20.83
N THR A 37 3.06 2.63 21.03
CA THR A 37 3.08 3.26 22.35
C THR A 37 1.69 3.80 22.65
N ILE A 38 1.17 3.44 23.83
CA ILE A 38 -0.10 3.95 24.35
C ILE A 38 0.24 4.82 25.55
N ASN A 39 -0.17 6.09 25.53
CA ASN A 39 0.05 6.99 26.66
C ASN A 39 -1.08 6.84 27.71
N ASN A 40 -0.93 7.51 28.86
CA ASN A 40 -1.92 7.45 29.95
C ASN A 40 -3.29 8.07 29.61
N GLU A 41 -3.37 8.83 28.51
CA GLU A 41 -4.61 9.44 28.00
C GLU A 41 -5.31 8.53 26.97
N GLY A 42 -4.70 7.39 26.64
CA GLY A 42 -5.20 6.46 25.63
C GLY A 42 -4.77 6.79 24.20
N ASN A 43 -3.96 7.82 23.98
CA ASN A 43 -3.44 8.15 22.65
C ASN A 43 -2.45 7.08 22.19
N VAL A 44 -2.66 6.55 20.99
CA VAL A 44 -1.85 5.49 20.40
C VAL A 44 -0.95 6.08 19.32
N LYS A 45 0.35 5.86 19.46
CA LYS A 45 1.36 6.25 18.47
C LYS A 45 2.03 5.01 17.91
N VAL A 46 2.11 4.91 16.59
CA VAL A 46 2.73 3.79 15.88
C VAL A 46 3.96 4.28 15.13
N ILE A 47 5.04 3.52 15.22
CA ILE A 47 6.31 3.77 14.53
C ILE A 47 6.71 2.48 13.81
N HIS A 48 6.85 2.55 12.49
CA HIS A 48 7.42 1.49 11.67
C HIS A 48 8.85 1.85 11.25
N GLU A 49 9.80 0.97 11.51
CA GLU A 49 11.13 1.03 10.87
C GLU A 49 11.12 0.11 9.64
N LEU A 50 11.29 0.69 8.47
CA LEU A 50 11.20 -0.03 7.20
C LEU A 50 12.59 -0.31 6.62
N ARG A 51 12.74 -1.49 6.02
CA ARG A 51 13.91 -1.87 5.26
C ARG A 51 13.81 -1.32 3.85
N ASN A 52 14.95 -0.90 3.31
CA ASN A 52 15.02 -0.51 1.91
C ASN A 52 14.60 -1.67 0.99
N SER A 53 13.70 -1.41 0.05
CA SER A 53 13.27 -2.34 -0.99
C SER A 53 13.78 -1.88 -2.37
N LYS A 54 14.13 -2.84 -3.23
CA LYS A 54 14.48 -2.58 -4.64
C LYS A 54 13.27 -2.45 -5.55
N ASP A 55 12.11 -2.93 -5.08
CA ASP A 55 10.85 -2.97 -5.81
C ASP A 55 9.80 -2.10 -5.10
N PRO A 56 8.78 -1.59 -5.82
CA PRO A 56 7.67 -0.88 -5.20
C PRO A 56 7.00 -1.80 -4.18
N SER A 57 6.74 -1.27 -2.99
CA SER A 57 6.16 -2.05 -1.90
C SER A 57 5.06 -1.25 -1.22
N GLN A 58 4.22 -1.92 -0.46
CA GLN A 58 3.15 -1.29 0.30
C GLN A 58 3.44 -1.42 1.78
N LEU A 59 3.19 -0.36 2.54
CA LEU A 59 3.03 -0.45 3.99
C LEU A 59 1.54 -0.49 4.29
N THR A 60 1.08 -1.56 4.91
CA THR A 60 -0.25 -1.63 5.49
C THR A 60 -0.20 -1.11 6.93
N PHE A 61 -1.06 -0.14 7.26
CA PHE A 61 -1.13 0.42 8.60
C PHE A 61 -1.83 -0.53 9.58
N VAL A 62 -1.64 -0.29 10.87
CA VAL A 62 -2.42 -0.96 11.92
C VAL A 62 -3.88 -0.52 11.80
N ASP A 63 -4.81 -1.46 12.02
CA ASP A 63 -6.24 -1.21 11.95
C ASP A 63 -6.68 -0.10 12.92
N GLY A 64 -7.33 0.94 12.38
CA GLY A 64 -7.86 2.09 13.12
C GLY A 64 -7.89 3.34 12.23
N VAL A 65 -8.18 4.51 12.83
CA VAL A 65 -8.16 5.79 12.10
C VAL A 65 -6.76 6.38 12.17
N VAL A 66 -6.03 6.29 11.06
CA VAL A 66 -4.68 6.81 10.90
C VAL A 66 -4.69 8.34 10.71
N SER A 67 -3.87 9.05 11.47
CA SER A 67 -3.72 10.52 11.38
C SER A 67 -2.29 10.97 11.67
N ASN A 68 -1.95 12.22 11.33
CA ASN A 68 -0.63 12.80 11.58
C ASN A 68 0.52 11.95 11.02
N VAL A 69 0.36 11.44 9.80
CA VAL A 69 1.36 10.56 9.17
C VAL A 69 2.63 11.35 8.84
N LYS A 70 3.77 10.81 9.24
CA LYS A 70 5.09 11.42 9.02
C LYS A 70 6.10 10.41 8.56
N PHE A 71 6.90 10.79 7.58
CA PHE A 71 8.02 10.02 7.08
C PHE A 71 9.32 10.67 7.54
N MET A 72 10.24 9.86 8.06
CA MET A 72 11.58 10.30 8.39
C MET A 72 12.60 9.53 7.57
N LYS A 73 13.32 10.26 6.71
CA LYS A 73 14.36 9.73 5.83
C LYS A 73 15.64 10.53 6.03
N LEU A 74 16.73 9.84 6.37
CA LEU A 74 18.04 10.46 6.60
C LEU A 74 17.99 11.65 7.62
N GLY A 75 17.10 11.59 8.60
CA GLY A 75 16.91 12.63 9.61
C GLY A 75 16.05 13.81 9.19
N ILE A 76 15.50 13.81 7.96
CA ILE A 76 14.52 14.79 7.49
C ILE A 76 13.13 14.21 7.71
N GLU A 77 12.28 14.95 8.44
CA GLU A 77 10.89 14.60 8.71
C GLU A 77 9.97 15.36 7.74
N GLU A 78 9.10 14.62 7.05
CA GLU A 78 8.11 15.13 6.11
C GLU A 78 6.73 14.66 6.54
N SER A 79 5.78 15.60 6.68
CA SER A 79 4.39 15.26 6.94
C SER A 79 3.70 14.88 5.64
N VAL A 80 2.83 13.86 5.70
CA VAL A 80 2.13 13.32 4.52
C VAL A 80 0.62 13.32 4.79
N PRO A 81 -0.05 14.48 4.65
CA PRO A 81 -1.49 14.59 4.92
C PRO A 81 -2.34 13.68 4.04
N GLU A 82 -1.88 13.35 2.83
CA GLU A 82 -2.59 12.48 1.89
C GLU A 82 -2.71 11.03 2.36
N ALA A 83 -1.89 10.63 3.34
CA ALA A 83 -1.92 9.30 3.93
C ALA A 83 -2.90 9.19 5.12
N GLU A 84 -3.52 10.30 5.55
CA GLU A 84 -4.47 10.30 6.66
C GLU A 84 -5.78 9.58 6.27
N GLY A 85 -6.29 8.73 7.16
CA GLY A 85 -7.47 7.89 6.92
C GLY A 85 -7.26 6.75 5.92
N MET A 86 -6.07 6.63 5.32
CA MET A 86 -5.73 5.53 4.42
C MET A 86 -5.45 4.25 5.22
N LYS A 87 -5.67 3.09 4.58
CA LYS A 87 -5.34 1.78 5.16
C LYS A 87 -3.91 1.34 4.83
N ASN A 88 -3.37 1.87 3.75
CA ASN A 88 -2.06 1.55 3.27
C ASN A 88 -1.48 2.72 2.46
N ILE A 89 -0.17 2.67 2.26
CA ILE A 89 0.57 3.57 1.39
C ILE A 89 1.51 2.79 0.50
N VAL A 90 1.72 3.28 -0.72
CA VAL A 90 2.72 2.72 -1.64
C VAL A 90 4.04 3.46 -1.46
N LEU A 91 5.10 2.68 -1.29
CA LEU A 91 6.47 3.13 -1.12
C LEU A 91 7.24 2.88 -2.40
N LEU A 92 7.89 3.93 -2.88
CA LEU A 92 8.74 3.85 -4.05
C LEU A 92 10.00 3.01 -3.77
N PRO A 93 10.58 2.38 -4.81
CA PRO A 93 11.86 1.70 -4.70
C PRO A 93 12.99 2.58 -4.19
N ASN A 94 13.97 1.95 -3.55
CA ASN A 94 15.29 2.52 -3.22
C ASN A 94 15.23 3.82 -2.39
N GLN A 95 14.22 3.92 -1.53
CA GLN A 95 14.03 5.05 -0.62
C GLN A 95 15.04 5.05 0.55
N GLY A 96 15.82 3.99 0.73
CA GLY A 96 16.69 3.80 1.89
C GLY A 96 15.92 3.29 3.10
N ASN A 97 16.51 3.40 4.29
CA ASN A 97 15.79 3.10 5.54
C ASN A 97 14.82 4.26 5.81
N LEU A 98 13.55 3.93 5.97
CA LEU A 98 12.46 4.88 6.18
C LEU A 98 11.83 4.60 7.55
N ILE A 99 11.53 5.66 8.30
CA ILE A 99 10.74 5.56 9.51
C ILE A 99 9.38 6.20 9.23
N VAL A 100 8.30 5.46 9.46
CA VAL A 100 6.93 5.96 9.29
C VAL A 100 6.29 6.04 10.67
N THR A 101 5.80 7.22 11.02
CA THR A 101 5.14 7.48 12.31
C THR A 101 3.74 8.01 12.08
N TYR A 102 2.78 7.57 12.87
CA TYR A 102 1.41 8.09 12.84
C TYR A 102 0.70 7.89 14.18
N ASP A 103 -0.40 8.61 14.36
CA ASP A 103 -1.31 8.45 15.47
C ASP A 103 -2.50 7.58 15.04
N LEU A 104 -2.97 6.73 15.96
CA LEU A 104 -4.08 5.81 15.74
C LEU A 104 -5.20 6.12 16.73
N ASN A 105 -6.41 6.36 16.20
CA ASN A 105 -7.63 6.65 16.97
C ASN A 105 -8.73 5.62 16.68
#